data_AF-A0A6N2JWV7-F1
#
_entry.id   AF-A0A6N2JWV7-F1
#
_cell.length_a   1.000
_cell.length_b   1.000
_cell.length_c   1.000
_cell.angle_alpha   90.00
_cell.angle_beta   90.00
_cell.angle_gamma   90.00
#
_symmetry.space_group_name_H-M   'P 1'
#
loop_
_entity.id
_entity.type
_entity.pdbx_description
1 polymer ?
#
loop_
_entity_poly.entity_id
_entity_poly.type
_entity_poly.pdbx_seq_one_letter_code
_entity_poly.pdbx_strand_id
1 'polypeptide(L)'
;MQILYIELHPSSETKVELRYQKLNGQGYEKQILRISDIEDAIALAERDIYVSMPDPVAIGQKLFGWLDGDGRWLSRALADCQGELLVLAIANLAKLPHLPWEVLHDREGFLIDRTFPKVVTVRWTKGEVVANEPADRPLRVMFMATDPKGVEPRTTFFIEEKSNPIYT
;
A
#
# COMPACT_ATOMS: atom_id res chain seq x y z
N MET A 1 -9.32 -15.99 -9.07
CA MET A 1 -9.13 -14.70 -8.38
C MET A 1 -10.10 -14.62 -7.21
N GLN A 2 -9.62 -14.20 -6.04
CA GLN A 2 -10.42 -13.97 -4.84
C GLN A 2 -10.23 -12.52 -4.39
N ILE A 3 -11.31 -11.87 -3.95
CA ILE A 3 -11.25 -10.50 -3.41
C ILE A 3 -11.76 -10.54 -1.97
N LEU A 4 -10.98 -9.94 -1.06
CA LEU A 4 -11.33 -9.68 0.32
C LEU A 4 -11.55 -8.18 0.48
N TYR A 5 -12.78 -7.79 0.78
CA TYR A 5 -13.11 -6.44 1.21
C TYR A 5 -12.79 -6.31 2.68
N ILE A 6 -12.07 -5.26 3.03
CA ILE A 6 -11.54 -5.00 4.36
C ILE A 6 -11.93 -3.57 4.68
N GLU A 7 -12.77 -3.37 5.69
CA GLU A 7 -13.23 -2.05 6.11
C GLU A 7 -12.80 -1.79 7.54
N LEU A 8 -12.13 -0.67 7.76
CA LEU A 8 -11.74 -0.18 9.08
C LEU A 8 -12.73 0.91 9.48
N HIS A 9 -13.67 0.61 10.39
CA HIS A 9 -14.67 1.55 10.89
C HIS A 9 -14.23 2.17 12.21
N PRO A 10 -14.42 3.50 12.41
CA PRO A 10 -14.15 4.11 13.71
C PRO A 10 -15.13 3.53 14.75
N SER A 11 -14.60 3.06 15.88
CA SER A 11 -15.42 2.54 16.99
C SER A 11 -15.27 3.42 18.25
N SER A 12 -14.05 3.84 18.56
CA SER A 12 -13.73 4.87 19.56
C SER A 12 -12.42 5.57 19.19
N GLU A 13 -11.98 6.55 19.98
CA GLU A 13 -10.68 7.22 19.76
C GLU A 13 -9.47 6.27 19.78
N THR A 14 -9.61 5.10 20.43
CA THR A 14 -8.53 4.14 20.62
C THR A 14 -8.79 2.79 19.94
N LYS A 15 -9.95 2.63 19.31
CA LYS A 15 -10.39 1.35 18.74
C LYS A 15 -11.04 1.51 17.37
N VAL A 16 -10.76 0.55 16.52
CA VAL A 16 -11.30 0.43 15.17
C VAL A 16 -11.99 -0.93 15.06
N GLU A 17 -13.21 -0.93 14.51
CA GLU A 17 -13.87 -2.17 14.12
C GLU A 17 -13.41 -2.54 12.72
N LEU A 18 -12.64 -3.62 12.61
CA LEU A 18 -12.35 -4.25 11.35
C LEU A 18 -13.55 -5.11 10.94
N ARG A 19 -14.00 -4.94 9.70
CA ARG A 19 -14.94 -5.84 9.03
C ARG A 19 -14.28 -6.39 7.79
N TYR A 20 -14.41 -7.70 7.56
CA TYR A 20 -13.89 -8.31 6.35
C TYR A 20 -14.88 -9.29 5.73
N GLN A 21 -14.90 -9.33 4.40
CA GLN A 21 -15.83 -10.11 3.61
C GLN A 21 -15.18 -10.62 2.32
N LYS A 22 -15.42 -11.89 1.98
CA LYS A 22 -15.11 -12.44 0.65
C LYS A 22 -16.16 -11.95 -0.35
N LEU A 23 -15.76 -11.56 -1.58
CA LEU A 23 -16.70 -11.09 -2.61
C LEU A 23 -17.90 -12.04 -2.84
N ASN A 24 -17.66 -13.35 -2.82
CA ASN A 24 -18.69 -14.38 -3.01
C ASN A 24 -19.14 -15.02 -1.68
N GLY A 25 -18.72 -14.46 -0.53
CA GLY A 25 -19.04 -14.99 0.79
C GLY A 25 -20.36 -14.44 1.31
N GLN A 26 -21.09 -15.27 2.07
CA GLN A 26 -22.27 -14.79 2.80
C GLN A 26 -21.83 -14.16 4.13
N GLY A 27 -22.14 -12.87 4.28
CA GLY A 27 -21.86 -12.11 5.50
C GLY A 27 -20.44 -11.55 5.59
N TYR A 28 -20.18 -10.89 6.71
CA TYR A 28 -18.87 -10.37 7.08
C TYR A 28 -18.50 -10.86 8.48
N GLU A 29 -17.22 -11.10 8.69
CA GLU A 29 -16.68 -11.30 10.03
C GLU A 29 -16.13 -9.96 10.54
N LYS A 30 -16.09 -9.79 11.85
CA LYS A 30 -15.62 -8.55 12.48
C LYS A 30 -14.71 -8.79 13.66
N GLN A 31 -13.81 -7.86 13.90
CA GLN A 31 -12.96 -7.83 15.09
C GLN A 31 -12.66 -6.39 15.52
N ILE A 32 -12.40 -6.22 16.82
CA ILE A 32 -12.02 -4.92 17.37
C ILE A 32 -10.51 -4.85 17.50
N LEU A 33 -9.92 -3.86 16.87
CA LEU A 33 -8.48 -3.60 16.86
C LEU A 33 -8.18 -2.35 17.70
N ARG A 34 -7.09 -2.34 18.45
CA ARG A 34 -6.65 -1.16 19.20
C ARG A 34 -5.66 -0.36 18.36
N ILE A 35 -5.79 0.95 18.36
CA ILE A 35 -4.89 1.84 17.60
C ILE A 35 -3.50 1.91 18.26
N SER A 36 -3.45 1.82 19.60
CA SER A 36 -2.20 1.80 20.38
C SER A 36 -1.21 0.74 19.90
N ASP A 37 -1.73 -0.38 19.39
CA ASP A 37 -0.91 -1.52 18.95
C ASP A 37 -0.15 -1.21 17.66
N ILE A 38 -0.48 -0.11 16.96
CA ILE A 38 0.16 0.35 15.72
C ILE A 38 0.61 1.82 15.75
N GLU A 39 0.65 2.47 16.92
CA GLU A 39 1.04 3.89 17.03
C GLU A 39 2.39 4.19 16.36
N ASP A 40 3.40 3.34 16.56
CA ASP A 40 4.70 3.54 15.90
C ASP A 40 4.61 3.47 14.36
N ALA A 41 3.75 2.58 13.83
CA ALA A 41 3.56 2.46 12.39
C ALA A 41 2.80 3.66 11.82
N ILE A 42 1.87 4.22 12.60
CA ILE A 42 1.17 5.47 12.28
C ILE A 42 2.16 6.64 12.27
N ALA A 43 2.92 6.83 13.36
CA ALA A 43 3.88 7.92 13.49
C ALA A 43 4.93 7.89 12.37
N LEU A 44 5.29 6.69 11.91
CA LEU A 44 6.26 6.52 10.83
C LEU A 44 5.67 6.79 9.45
N ALA A 45 4.39 6.47 9.23
CA ALA A 45 3.67 6.85 8.01
C ALA A 45 3.49 8.37 7.88
N GLU A 46 3.45 9.08 9.01
CA GLU A 46 3.36 10.54 9.08
C GLU A 46 4.72 11.24 8.98
N ARG A 47 5.82 10.52 9.20
CA ARG A 47 7.17 11.06 9.04
C ARG A 47 7.51 11.19 7.55
N ASP A 48 8.20 12.27 7.21
CA ASP A 48 8.86 12.39 5.92
C ASP A 48 9.84 11.22 5.74
N ILE A 49 9.41 10.22 4.96
CA ILE A 49 10.19 9.03 4.55
C ILE A 49 11.55 9.37 3.92
N TYR A 50 11.79 10.66 3.63
CA TYR A 50 13.04 11.22 3.13
C TYR A 50 14.10 11.51 4.20
N VAL A 51 13.77 11.44 5.50
CA VAL A 51 14.68 11.81 6.61
C VAL A 51 15.39 10.60 7.23
N SER A 52 14.74 9.44 7.26
CA SER A 52 15.33 8.18 7.72
C SER A 52 14.67 7.02 7.01
N MET A 53 15.45 6.05 6.53
CA MET A 53 14.88 4.86 5.91
C MET A 53 14.20 4.01 6.99
N PRO A 54 12.86 3.89 6.98
CA PRO A 54 12.15 3.04 7.94
C PRO A 54 12.51 1.57 7.72
N ASP A 55 12.43 0.72 8.76
CA ASP A 55 12.54 -0.74 8.61
C ASP A 55 11.20 -1.31 8.09
N PRO A 56 11.08 -1.63 6.79
CA PRO A 56 9.81 -2.08 6.21
C PRO A 56 9.37 -3.44 6.75
N VAL A 57 10.30 -4.30 7.18
CA VAL A 57 9.99 -5.64 7.69
C VAL A 57 9.32 -5.53 9.05
N ALA A 58 9.89 -4.75 9.97
CA ALA A 58 9.32 -4.56 11.30
C ALA A 58 7.91 -3.94 11.23
N ILE A 59 7.72 -2.94 10.38
CA ILE A 59 6.41 -2.30 10.15
C ILE A 59 5.43 -3.30 9.56
N GLY A 60 5.87 -4.02 8.51
CA GLY A 60 5.07 -5.01 7.83
C GLY A 60 4.53 -6.09 8.74
N GLN A 61 5.39 -6.62 9.61
CA GLN A 61 5.02 -7.64 10.59
C GLN A 61 4.07 -7.09 11.65
N LYS A 62 4.28 -5.86 12.11
CA LYS A 62 3.41 -5.20 13.08
C LYS A 62 2.03 -4.94 12.50
N LEU A 63 1.94 -4.38 11.28
CA LEU A 63 0.69 -4.16 10.56
C LEU A 63 -0.03 -5.46 10.25
N PHE A 64 0.70 -6.49 9.79
CA PHE A 64 0.12 -7.80 9.52
C PHE A 64 -0.46 -8.41 10.79
N GLY A 65 0.30 -8.45 11.89
CA GLY A 65 -0.17 -9.01 13.16
C GLY A 65 -1.37 -8.26 13.72
N TRP A 66 -1.37 -6.93 13.64
CA TRP A 66 -2.50 -6.10 14.04
C TRP A 66 -3.75 -6.37 13.21
N LEU A 67 -3.60 -6.43 11.88
CA LEU A 67 -4.72 -6.64 10.98
C LEU A 67 -5.26 -8.07 11.08
N ASP A 68 -4.39 -9.07 11.22
CA ASP A 68 -4.74 -10.49 11.33
C ASP A 68 -5.42 -10.78 12.68
N GLY A 69 -4.93 -10.15 13.75
CA GLY A 69 -5.47 -10.23 15.11
C GLY A 69 -5.52 -11.65 15.66
N ASP A 70 -6.21 -11.82 16.78
CA ASP A 70 -6.43 -13.15 17.40
C ASP A 70 -7.27 -14.06 16.50
N GLY A 71 -8.14 -13.46 15.66
CA GLY A 71 -9.00 -14.18 14.72
C GLY A 71 -8.24 -14.82 13.55
N ARG A 72 -6.96 -14.48 13.37
CA ARG A 72 -6.06 -14.99 12.32
C ARG A 72 -6.71 -15.07 10.94
N TRP A 73 -7.58 -14.11 10.63
CA TRP A 73 -8.46 -14.22 9.47
C TRP A 73 -7.71 -14.00 8.16
N LEU A 74 -6.69 -13.15 8.15
CA LEU A 74 -5.86 -12.86 6.99
C LEU A 74 -4.96 -14.06 6.72
N SER A 75 -4.36 -14.64 7.76
CA SER A 75 -3.62 -15.90 7.69
C SER A 75 -4.49 -17.02 7.13
N ARG A 76 -5.72 -17.18 7.64
CA ARG A 76 -6.70 -18.15 7.10
C ARG A 76 -7.01 -17.87 5.64
N ALA A 77 -7.27 -16.61 5.28
CA ALA A 77 -7.64 -16.26 3.92
C ALA A 77 -6.50 -16.42 2.91
N LEU A 78 -5.25 -16.26 3.33
CA LEU A 78 -4.05 -16.56 2.55
C LEU A 78 -3.92 -18.07 2.32
N ALA A 79 -4.09 -18.88 3.37
CA ALA A 79 -4.01 -20.34 3.29
C ALA A 79 -5.17 -20.96 2.49
N ASP A 80 -6.38 -20.42 2.63
CA ASP A 80 -7.58 -20.89 1.93
C ASP A 80 -7.63 -20.45 0.44
N CYS A 81 -6.74 -19.56 0.01
CA CYS A 81 -6.79 -19.04 -1.34
C CYS A 81 -6.34 -20.10 -2.35
N GLN A 82 -7.31 -20.74 -2.98
CA GLN A 82 -7.08 -21.73 -4.04
C GLN A 82 -6.81 -21.09 -5.42
N GLY A 83 -6.99 -19.78 -5.54
CA GLY A 83 -6.79 -19.05 -6.79
C GLY A 83 -5.39 -18.44 -6.91
N GLU A 84 -4.98 -18.13 -8.14
CA GLU A 84 -3.67 -17.52 -8.43
C GLU A 84 -3.49 -16.09 -7.89
N LEU A 85 -4.60 -15.39 -7.60
CA LEU A 85 -4.61 -13.98 -7.19
C LEU A 85 -5.57 -13.75 -6.04
N LEU A 86 -5.05 -13.17 -4.97
CA LEU A 86 -5.79 -12.63 -3.82
C LEU A 86 -5.66 -11.11 -3.80
N VAL A 87 -6.80 -10.42 -3.88
CA VAL A 87 -6.87 -8.96 -3.76
C VAL A 87 -7.34 -8.58 -2.37
N LEU A 88 -6.56 -7.77 -1.66
CA LEU A 88 -6.91 -7.15 -0.39
C LEU A 88 -7.43 -5.74 -0.66
N ALA A 89 -8.74 -5.56 -0.72
CA ALA A 89 -9.39 -4.28 -0.97
C ALA A 89 -9.68 -3.55 0.35
N ILE A 90 -8.79 -2.63 0.73
CA ILE A 90 -8.78 -1.99 2.05
C ILE A 90 -9.40 -0.59 1.98
N ALA A 91 -10.54 -0.42 2.65
CA ALA A 91 -11.17 0.87 2.92
C ALA A 91 -10.87 1.33 4.36
N ASN A 92 -10.12 2.41 4.47
CA ASN A 92 -9.82 3.05 5.76
C ASN A 92 -10.84 4.14 6.08
N LEU A 93 -11.99 3.75 6.63
CA LEU A 93 -13.08 4.67 7.00
C LEU A 93 -12.84 5.34 8.36
N ALA A 94 -11.99 4.75 9.19
CA ALA A 94 -11.53 5.27 10.46
C ALA A 94 -10.58 6.48 10.31
N LYS A 95 -10.21 6.86 9.07
CA LYS A 95 -9.27 7.95 8.78
C LYS A 95 -7.94 7.80 9.52
N LEU A 96 -7.49 6.56 9.72
CA LEU A 96 -6.13 6.34 10.18
C LEU A 96 -5.15 7.00 9.17
N PRO A 97 -3.97 7.43 9.60
CA PRO A 97 -2.95 7.95 8.70
C PRO A 97 -2.64 6.96 7.56
N HIS A 98 -1.95 7.41 6.51
CA HIS A 98 -1.71 6.59 5.31
C HIS A 98 -0.83 5.38 5.60
N LEU A 99 -1.42 4.33 6.19
CA LEU A 99 -0.74 3.11 6.55
C LEU A 99 -0.22 2.43 5.27
N PRO A 100 1.05 1.99 5.25
CA PRO A 100 1.67 1.38 4.08
C PRO A 100 1.23 -0.08 3.94
N TRP A 101 0.05 -0.32 3.37
CA TRP A 101 -0.48 -1.69 3.18
C TRP A 101 0.42 -2.55 2.30
N GLU A 102 1.21 -1.92 1.44
CA GLU A 102 2.14 -2.55 0.51
C GLU A 102 3.29 -3.28 1.23
N VAL A 103 3.60 -2.91 2.48
CA VAL A 103 4.66 -3.56 3.26
C VAL A 103 4.18 -4.70 4.15
N LEU A 104 2.91 -5.13 4.07
CA LEU A 104 2.41 -6.26 4.86
C LEU A 104 3.34 -7.48 4.75
N HIS A 105 3.78 -8.00 5.89
CA HIS A 105 4.81 -9.04 5.98
C HIS A 105 4.37 -10.14 6.96
N ASP A 106 4.25 -11.39 6.49
CA ASP A 106 3.72 -12.52 7.27
C ASP A 106 4.78 -13.30 8.08
N ARG A 107 5.99 -12.73 8.15
CA ARG A 107 7.24 -13.26 8.73
C ARG A 107 8.03 -14.18 7.81
N GLU A 108 7.40 -14.72 6.77
CA GLU A 108 8.12 -15.46 5.71
C GLU A 108 8.58 -14.50 4.61
N GLY A 109 7.76 -13.49 4.29
CA GLY A 109 8.13 -12.43 3.35
C GLY A 109 7.06 -11.36 3.25
N PHE A 110 7.29 -10.39 2.35
CA PHE A 110 6.26 -9.44 1.98
C PHE A 110 5.16 -10.15 1.19
N LEU A 111 3.90 -9.80 1.47
CA LEU A 111 2.77 -10.38 0.75
C LEU A 111 2.84 -10.08 -0.75
N ILE A 112 3.36 -8.90 -1.13
CA ILE A 112 3.48 -8.48 -2.53
C ILE A 112 4.47 -9.31 -3.34
N ASP A 113 5.46 -9.92 -2.67
CA ASP A 113 6.51 -10.74 -3.30
C ASP A 113 6.08 -12.20 -3.44
N ARG A 114 4.96 -12.58 -2.81
CA ARG A 114 4.45 -13.96 -2.87
C ARG A 114 4.01 -14.32 -4.28
N THR A 115 4.45 -15.49 -4.74
CA THR A 115 4.13 -16.00 -6.09
C THR A 115 2.78 -16.72 -6.14
N PHE A 116 2.42 -17.47 -5.09
CA PHE A 116 1.14 -18.20 -5.04
C PHE A 116 0.56 -18.26 -3.60
N PRO A 117 -0.67 -17.77 -3.37
CA PRO A 117 -1.39 -16.85 -4.27
C PRO A 117 -0.59 -15.55 -4.44
N LYS A 118 -0.61 -14.94 -5.62
CA LYS A 118 -0.14 -13.55 -5.78
C LYS A 118 -1.05 -12.65 -4.96
N VAL A 119 -0.48 -11.79 -4.11
CA VAL A 119 -1.27 -10.88 -3.27
C VAL A 119 -1.13 -9.46 -3.79
N VAL A 120 -2.25 -8.76 -3.94
CA VAL A 120 -2.29 -7.34 -4.31
C VAL A 120 -3.12 -6.58 -3.31
N THR A 121 -2.52 -5.56 -2.69
CA THR A 121 -3.22 -4.62 -1.83
C THR A 121 -3.74 -3.45 -2.65
N VAL A 122 -5.03 -3.16 -2.55
CA VAL A 122 -5.63 -1.99 -3.20
C VAL A 122 -6.32 -1.13 -2.15
N ARG A 123 -6.09 0.18 -2.23
CA ARG A 123 -6.90 1.15 -1.46
C ARG A 123 -8.26 1.25 -2.12
N TRP A 124 -9.29 0.86 -1.39
CA TRP A 124 -10.65 0.86 -1.89
C TRP A 124 -11.43 2.02 -1.28
N THR A 125 -12.13 2.75 -2.14
CA THR A 125 -13.06 3.80 -1.75
C THR A 125 -14.46 3.43 -2.23
N LYS A 126 -15.46 3.53 -1.34
CA LYS A 126 -16.86 3.44 -1.75
C LYS A 126 -17.25 4.76 -2.41
N GLY A 127 -17.46 4.73 -3.71
CA GLY A 127 -17.93 5.88 -4.48
C GLY A 127 -18.38 5.45 -5.87
N GLU A 128 -19.20 6.29 -6.51
CA GLU A 128 -19.46 6.13 -7.93
C GLU A 128 -18.13 6.29 -8.69
N VAL A 129 -17.74 5.24 -9.41
CA VAL A 129 -16.71 5.37 -10.44
C VAL A 129 -17.35 6.22 -11.52
N VAL A 130 -17.11 7.53 -11.48
CA VAL A 130 -17.35 8.37 -12.63
C VAL A 130 -16.45 7.81 -13.71
N ALA A 131 -17.05 7.13 -14.69
CA ALA A 131 -16.34 6.63 -15.86
C ALA A 131 -15.78 7.86 -16.57
N ASN A 132 -14.54 8.18 -16.25
CA ASN A 132 -13.84 9.25 -16.91
C ASN A 132 -13.39 8.63 -18.23
N GLU A 133 -14.08 8.99 -19.32
CA GLU A 133 -13.58 8.59 -20.63
C GLU A 133 -12.16 9.13 -20.76
N PRO A 134 -11.17 8.27 -21.11
CA PRO A 134 -9.82 8.74 -21.33
C PRO A 134 -9.88 9.85 -22.38
N ALA A 135 -9.62 11.09 -21.98
CA ALA A 135 -9.56 12.19 -22.92
C ALA A 135 -8.47 11.85 -23.95
N ASP A 136 -8.82 11.86 -25.24
CA ASP A 136 -7.85 11.70 -26.33
C ASP A 136 -6.91 12.91 -26.31
N ARG A 137 -5.81 12.75 -25.57
CA ARG A 137 -4.77 13.74 -25.40
C ARG A 137 -3.46 13.13 -25.88
N PRO A 138 -2.68 13.86 -26.67
CA PRO A 138 -1.37 13.37 -27.10
C PRO A 138 -0.52 13.03 -25.88
N LEU A 139 0.25 11.94 -25.97
CA LEU A 139 1.19 11.52 -24.93
C LEU A 139 2.15 12.68 -24.64
N ARG A 140 2.04 13.27 -23.44
CA ARG A 140 2.97 14.31 -22.99
C ARG A 140 4.09 13.64 -22.21
N VAL A 141 5.27 13.54 -22.82
CA VAL A 141 6.47 13.02 -22.15
C VAL A 141 7.06 14.13 -21.27
N MET A 142 7.21 13.86 -19.98
CA MET A 142 7.92 14.73 -19.05
C MET A 142 9.30 14.15 -18.78
N PHE A 143 10.35 14.91 -19.10
CA PHE A 143 11.71 14.61 -18.67
C PHE A 143 11.98 15.37 -17.37
N MET A 144 12.21 14.66 -16.27
CA MET A 144 12.69 15.25 -15.02
C MET A 144 14.14 14.82 -14.80
N ALA A 145 15.05 15.78 -14.90
CA ALA A 145 16.39 15.61 -14.35
C ALA A 145 16.35 16.01 -12.86
N THR A 146 16.86 15.15 -11.99
CA THR A 146 17.03 15.45 -10.57
C THR A 146 18.50 15.79 -10.29
N ASP A 147 18.75 16.85 -9.52
CA ASP A 147 20.08 17.27 -9.07
C ASP A 147 20.21 16.93 -7.57
N PRO A 148 20.68 15.72 -7.21
CA PRO A 148 20.80 15.31 -5.83
C PRO A 148 21.83 16.19 -5.10
N LYS A 149 21.42 16.84 -4.01
CA LYS A 149 22.32 17.65 -3.17
C LYS A 149 23.31 16.75 -2.42
N GLY A 150 24.58 17.12 -2.41
CA GLY A 150 25.62 16.45 -1.60
C GLY A 150 26.30 15.25 -2.26
N VAL A 151 26.09 15.04 -3.56
CA VAL A 151 26.81 14.04 -4.36
C VAL A 151 27.80 14.77 -5.27
N GLU A 152 29.09 14.44 -5.15
CA GLU A 152 30.13 14.92 -6.05
C GLU A 152 30.72 13.73 -6.85
N PRO A 153 30.93 13.87 -8.16
CA PRO A 153 30.75 15.09 -8.95
C PRO A 153 29.29 15.38 -9.28
N ARG A 154 28.90 16.65 -9.17
CA ARG A 154 27.56 17.12 -9.56
C ARG A 154 27.25 16.76 -11.01
N THR A 155 26.05 16.22 -11.27
CA THR A 155 25.73 15.67 -12.58
C THR A 155 25.52 16.77 -13.62
N THR A 156 26.35 16.77 -14.66
CA THR A 156 26.41 17.81 -15.72
C THR A 156 25.66 17.41 -16.99
N PHE A 157 24.57 16.63 -16.88
CA PHE A 157 23.79 16.11 -18.02
C PHE A 157 23.35 17.18 -19.04
N PHE A 158 23.30 18.46 -18.66
CA PHE A 158 22.88 19.55 -19.54
C PHE A 158 24.00 20.18 -20.39
N ILE A 159 25.26 19.81 -20.18
CA ILE A 159 26.39 20.49 -20.86
C ILE A 159 26.72 19.84 -22.22
N GLU A 160 26.30 18.60 -22.45
CA GLU A 160 26.77 17.81 -23.61
C GLU A 160 26.08 18.16 -24.95
N GLU A 161 24.93 18.86 -24.97
CA GLU A 161 24.24 19.21 -26.23
C GLU A 161 24.81 20.44 -26.97
N LYS A 162 25.70 21.24 -26.37
CA LYS A 162 26.19 22.48 -27.01
C LYS A 162 27.42 22.31 -27.90
N SER A 163 27.93 21.10 -28.10
CA SER A 163 29.24 20.90 -28.77
C SER A 163 29.23 20.08 -30.06
N ASN A 164 28.06 19.81 -30.67
CA ASN A 164 28.03 19.18 -31.99
C ASN A 164 27.54 20.15 -33.09
N PRO A 165 28.43 20.88 -33.77
CA PRO A 165 28.09 21.58 -35.00
C PRO A 165 28.11 20.56 -36.15
N ILE A 166 27.02 19.83 -36.32
CA ILE A 166 26.73 19.19 -37.61
C ILE A 166 25.52 19.93 -38.15
N TYR A 167 25.80 20.84 -39.07
CA TYR A 167 25.07 21.26 -40.28
C TYR A 167 25.52 22.70 -40.59
N THR A 168 26.50 22.77 -41.51
CA THR A 168 26.93 23.87 -42.40
C THR A 168 26.61 25.31 -42.05
#